data_AF-A0A965RSZ1-F1
#
_entry.id   AF-A0A965RSZ1-F1
#
_cell.length_a   1.000
_cell.length_b   1.000
_cell.length_c   1.000
_cell.angle_alpha   90.00
_cell.angle_beta   90.00
_cell.angle_gamma   90.00
#
_symmetry.space_group_name_H-M   'P 1'
#
loop_
_entity.id
_entity.type
_entity.pdbx_description
1 polymer ?
#
loop_
_entity_poly.entity_id
_entity_poly.type
_entity_poly.pdbx_seq_one_letter_code
_entity_poly.pdbx_strand_id
1 'polypeptide(L)'
;MERIMKIFETKEALEDSLCQQIKSDLENAISTNGKASLLVSGGTTPKGLFLKLNQLEIDWKNVIVGLVDERFVPNTSEFSNEKLVKENLLINQATDAQFVSMVQNSENEIENLALVQESYSIFNEATIALLGMGEDGHTASIFPNDENQQKQ
;
A
#
# COMPACT_ATOMS: atom_id res chain seq x y z
N MET A 1 -15.12 -17.10 -1.02
CA MET A 1 -14.12 -16.17 -1.56
C MET A 1 -13.64 -16.76 -2.87
N GLU A 2 -13.76 -16.03 -3.96
CA GLU A 2 -13.32 -16.49 -5.28
C GLU A 2 -11.83 -16.20 -5.45
N ARG A 3 -11.04 -17.18 -5.90
CA ARG A 3 -9.61 -17.01 -6.15
C ARG A 3 -9.40 -16.96 -7.65
N ILE A 4 -8.87 -15.84 -8.14
CA ILE A 4 -8.59 -15.63 -9.56
C ILE A 4 -7.09 -15.62 -9.76
N MET A 5 -6.61 -16.38 -10.74
CA MET A 5 -5.22 -16.35 -11.19
C MET A 5 -5.17 -15.80 -12.61
N LYS A 6 -4.42 -14.71 -12.81
CA LYS A 6 -4.14 -14.11 -14.12
C LYS A 6 -2.64 -14.18 -14.37
N ILE A 7 -2.25 -14.61 -15.56
CA ILE A 7 -0.86 -14.70 -15.99
C ILE A 7 -0.68 -13.72 -17.14
N PHE A 8 0.40 -12.94 -17.10
CA PHE A 8 0.71 -11.90 -18.07
C PHE A 8 2.08 -12.17 -18.69
N GLU A 9 2.22 -11.87 -19.99
CA GLU A 9 3.47 -12.08 -20.72
C GLU A 9 4.53 -11.04 -20.36
N THR A 10 4.11 -9.84 -19.93
CA THR A 10 5.00 -8.73 -19.59
C THR A 10 4.59 -8.07 -18.28
N LYS A 11 5.57 -7.44 -17.62
CA LYS A 11 5.34 -6.61 -16.43
C LYS A 11 4.38 -5.46 -16.73
N GLU A 12 4.52 -4.83 -17.90
CA GLU A 12 3.65 -3.71 -18.29
C GLU A 12 2.18 -4.16 -18.43
N ALA A 13 1.91 -5.31 -19.05
CA ALA A 13 0.56 -5.84 -19.18
C ALA A 13 -0.07 -6.18 -17.82
N LEU A 14 0.73 -6.72 -16.89
CA LEU A 14 0.33 -6.92 -15.49
C LEU A 14 -0.05 -5.58 -14.85
N GLU A 15 0.84 -4.58 -14.94
CA GLU A 15 0.63 -3.26 -14.33
C GLU A 15 -0.62 -2.57 -14.89
N ASP A 16 -0.82 -2.61 -16.20
CA ASP A 16 -2.01 -2.02 -16.85
C ASP A 16 -3.29 -2.70 -16.38
N SER A 17 -3.33 -4.03 -16.40
CA SER A 17 -4.50 -4.77 -15.93
C SER A 17 -4.77 -4.52 -14.44
N LEU A 18 -3.72 -4.41 -13.63
CA LEU A 18 -3.85 -4.17 -12.20
C LEU A 18 -4.29 -2.73 -11.90
N CYS A 19 -3.79 -1.74 -12.64
CA CYS A 19 -4.26 -0.35 -12.57
C CYS A 19 -5.76 -0.24 -12.84
N GLN A 20 -6.26 -0.89 -13.89
CA GLN A 20 -7.70 -0.86 -14.21
C GLN A 20 -8.54 -1.53 -13.13
N GLN A 21 -8.07 -2.65 -12.57
CA GLN A 21 -8.75 -3.32 -11.47
C GLN A 21 -8.80 -2.43 -10.22
N ILE A 22 -7.65 -1.88 -9.80
CA ILE A 22 -7.56 -0.98 -8.64
C ILE A 22 -8.49 0.22 -8.82
N LYS A 23 -8.46 0.85 -10.01
CA LYS A 23 -9.36 1.97 -10.31
C LYS A 23 -10.83 1.59 -10.10
N SER A 24 -11.26 0.49 -10.71
CA SER A 24 -12.66 0.05 -10.61
C SER A 24 -13.06 -0.24 -9.17
N ASP A 25 -12.20 -0.92 -8.40
CA ASP A 25 -12.48 -1.28 -7.02
C ASP A 25 -12.53 -0.04 -6.10
N LEU A 26 -11.65 0.93 -6.32
CA LEU A 26 -11.68 2.21 -5.59
C LEU A 26 -12.94 3.01 -5.93
N GLU A 27 -13.30 3.15 -7.22
CA GLU A 27 -14.51 3.87 -7.65
C GLU A 27 -15.78 3.23 -7.08
N ASN A 28 -15.86 1.89 -7.11
CA ASN A 28 -16.98 1.15 -6.54
C ASN A 28 -17.10 1.36 -5.01
N ALA A 29 -15.98 1.31 -4.30
CA ALA A 29 -15.96 1.52 -2.85
C ALA A 29 -16.31 2.97 -2.48
N ILE A 30 -15.81 3.96 -3.22
CA ILE A 30 -16.20 5.37 -3.03
C ILE A 30 -17.70 5.55 -3.28
N SER A 31 -18.24 4.97 -4.35
CA SER A 31 -19.68 5.05 -4.66
C SER A 31 -20.55 4.40 -3.60
N THR A 32 -20.08 3.34 -2.95
CA THR A 32 -20.88 2.55 -1.99
C THR A 32 -20.75 3.07 -0.56
N ASN A 33 -19.52 3.44 -0.16
CA ASN A 33 -19.15 3.73 1.23
C ASN A 33 -18.74 5.20 1.45
N GLY A 34 -18.67 6.00 0.38
CA GLY A 34 -18.16 7.38 0.40
C GLY A 34 -16.64 7.51 0.49
N LYS A 35 -15.93 6.40 0.65
CA LYS A 35 -14.47 6.32 0.77
C LYS A 35 -13.93 4.97 0.32
N ALA A 36 -12.65 4.93 -0.02
CA ALA A 36 -11.92 3.70 -0.29
C ALA A 36 -10.55 3.73 0.38
N SER A 37 -9.96 2.55 0.60
CA SER A 37 -8.61 2.43 1.17
C SER A 37 -7.71 1.53 0.34
N LEU A 38 -6.47 1.96 0.17
CA LEU A 38 -5.45 1.28 -0.61
C LEU A 38 -4.20 1.08 0.25
N LEU A 39 -3.98 -0.16 0.70
CA LEU A 39 -2.73 -0.55 1.32
C LEU A 39 -1.76 -1.04 0.24
N VAL A 40 -0.51 -0.55 0.28
CA VAL A 40 0.51 -0.91 -0.71
C VAL A 40 1.80 -1.40 -0.06
N SER A 41 2.46 -2.34 -0.73
CA SER A 41 3.82 -2.74 -0.40
C SER A 41 4.87 -1.80 -0.99
N GLY A 42 6.02 -1.74 -0.33
CA GLY A 42 7.22 -1.15 -0.92
C GLY A 42 7.89 -2.01 -1.99
N GLY A 43 9.17 -1.74 -2.22
CA GLY A 43 10.02 -2.49 -3.15
C GLY A 43 10.12 -1.86 -4.55
N THR A 44 10.85 -2.51 -5.44
CA THR A 44 11.16 -1.99 -6.78
C THR A 44 10.08 -2.30 -7.81
N THR A 45 9.33 -3.39 -7.61
CA THR A 45 8.25 -3.82 -8.51
C THR A 45 7.09 -2.82 -8.61
N PRO A 46 6.51 -2.30 -7.51
CA PRO A 46 5.30 -1.46 -7.57
C PRO A 46 5.54 -0.03 -8.11
N LYS A 47 6.79 0.40 -8.30
CA LYS A 47 7.08 1.77 -8.78
C LYS A 47 6.41 2.09 -10.12
N GLY A 48 6.43 1.14 -11.08
CA GLY A 48 5.77 1.32 -12.38
C GLY A 48 4.25 1.44 -12.26
N LEU A 49 3.65 0.58 -11.43
CA LEU A 49 2.24 0.67 -11.08
C LEU A 49 1.86 2.02 -10.44
N PHE A 50 2.66 2.53 -9.48
CA PHE A 50 2.40 3.83 -8.85
C PHE A 50 2.42 4.98 -9.86
N LEU A 51 3.39 4.96 -10.79
CA LEU A 51 3.49 5.95 -11.86
C LEU A 51 2.27 5.92 -12.79
N LYS A 52 1.68 4.75 -13.05
CA LYS A 52 0.45 4.62 -13.82
C LYS A 52 -0.78 5.06 -13.02
N LEU A 53 -0.89 4.64 -11.76
CA LEU A 53 -2.02 4.99 -10.87
C LEU A 53 -2.13 6.50 -10.66
N ASN A 54 -1.01 7.21 -10.47
CA ASN A 54 -1.02 8.64 -10.20
C ASN A 54 -1.54 9.50 -11.36
N GLN A 55 -1.69 8.93 -12.55
CA GLN A 55 -2.28 9.57 -13.74
C GLN A 55 -3.78 9.30 -13.88
N LEU A 56 -4.34 8.37 -13.10
CA LEU A 56 -5.74 7.99 -13.23
C LEU A 56 -6.65 9.02 -12.55
N GLU A 57 -7.70 9.40 -13.26
CA GLU A 57 -8.82 10.15 -12.70
C GLU A 57 -9.63 9.23 -11.79
N ILE A 58 -9.47 9.44 -10.48
CA ILE A 58 -10.18 8.83 -9.36
C ILE A 58 -10.48 9.98 -8.40
N ASP A 59 -11.55 9.90 -7.61
CA ASP A 59 -11.83 10.91 -6.57
C ASP A 59 -10.88 10.74 -5.36
N TRP A 60 -9.60 11.07 -5.58
CA TRP A 60 -8.49 10.77 -4.67
C TRP A 60 -8.65 11.36 -3.27
N LYS A 61 -9.38 12.48 -3.12
CA LYS A 61 -9.72 13.04 -1.80
C LYS A 61 -10.48 12.06 -0.88
N ASN A 62 -11.15 11.07 -1.47
CA ASN A 62 -11.90 10.02 -0.78
C ASN A 62 -11.12 8.69 -0.71
N VAL A 63 -9.84 8.69 -1.10
CA VAL A 63 -8.94 7.54 -1.01
C VAL A 63 -7.98 7.74 0.16
N ILE A 64 -7.87 6.72 1.01
CA ILE A 64 -6.93 6.66 2.13
C ILE A 64 -5.86 5.62 1.79
N VAL A 65 -4.62 6.07 1.66
CA VAL A 65 -3.46 5.23 1.33
C VAL A 65 -2.69 4.90 2.62
N GLY A 66 -2.27 3.65 2.73
CA GLY A 66 -1.39 3.19 3.81
C GLY A 66 -0.40 2.15 3.30
N LEU A 67 0.45 1.67 4.19
CA LEU A 67 1.43 0.64 3.89
C LEU A 67 0.99 -0.70 4.44
N VAL A 68 1.41 -1.80 3.81
CA VAL A 68 1.27 -3.15 4.41
C VAL A 68 2.43 -3.45 5.38
N ASP A 69 3.57 -2.81 5.16
CA ASP A 69 4.75 -2.83 6.02
C ASP A 69 5.63 -1.60 5.80
N GLU A 70 6.46 -1.29 6.79
CA GLU A 70 7.44 -0.20 6.73
C GLU A 70 8.70 -0.57 7.52
N ARG A 71 9.83 -0.04 7.08
CA ARG A 71 11.10 -0.12 7.79
C ARG A 71 11.05 0.96 8.87
N PHE A 72 11.39 0.63 10.10
CA PHE A 72 11.47 1.62 11.18
C PHE A 72 12.72 2.51 11.01
N VAL A 73 12.63 3.46 10.09
CA VAL A 73 13.64 4.46 9.73
C VAL A 73 12.93 5.81 9.49
N PRO A 74 13.64 6.96 9.58
CA PRO A 74 13.03 8.25 9.27
C PRO A 74 12.43 8.30 7.85
N ASN A 75 11.31 9.00 7.67
CA ASN A 75 10.58 9.08 6.38
C ASN A 75 11.38 9.78 5.26
N THR A 76 12.53 10.39 5.59
CA THR A 76 13.46 10.96 4.61
C THR A 76 14.46 9.93 4.06
N SER A 77 14.58 8.77 4.73
CA SER A 77 15.46 7.67 4.36
C SER A 77 15.12 7.11 2.98
N GLU A 78 16.13 6.73 2.21
CA GLU A 78 15.97 6.04 0.92
C GLU A 78 15.35 4.65 1.07
N PHE A 79 15.34 4.09 2.29
CA PHE A 79 14.74 2.79 2.59
C PHE A 79 13.27 2.85 3.02
N SER A 80 12.70 4.06 3.16
CA SER A 80 11.30 4.25 3.56
C SER A 80 10.33 3.93 2.41
N ASN A 81 9.37 3.05 2.68
CA ASN A 81 8.26 2.77 1.79
C ASN A 81 7.32 3.98 1.67
N GLU A 82 7.12 4.75 2.75
CA GLU A 82 6.37 6.01 2.73
C GLU A 82 7.00 7.00 1.75
N LYS A 83 8.32 7.16 1.77
CA LYS A 83 9.02 8.02 0.80
C LYS A 83 8.75 7.57 -0.64
N LEU A 84 8.90 6.27 -0.90
CA LEU A 84 8.61 5.68 -2.21
C LEU A 84 7.17 5.99 -2.66
N VAL A 85 6.18 5.82 -1.79
CA VAL A 85 4.76 6.11 -2.09
C VAL A 85 4.55 7.59 -2.34
N LYS A 86 5.08 8.47 -1.50
CA LYS A 86 4.95 9.92 -1.66
C LYS A 86 5.56 10.43 -2.95
N GLU A 87 6.72 9.90 -3.36
CA GLU A 87 7.42 10.35 -4.56
C GLU A 87 6.85 9.78 -5.87
N ASN A 88 6.10 8.66 -5.82
CA ASN A 88 5.71 7.94 -7.03
C ASN A 88 4.19 7.73 -7.17
N LEU A 89 3.44 7.67 -6.08
CA LEU A 89 1.99 7.51 -6.10
C LEU A 89 1.29 8.83 -5.78
N LEU A 90 1.61 9.49 -4.66
CA LEU A 90 0.87 10.66 -4.15
C LEU A 90 1.27 11.97 -4.82
N ILE A 91 1.27 11.96 -6.15
CA ILE A 91 1.59 13.07 -7.03
C ILE A 91 0.53 13.15 -8.14
N ASN A 92 0.56 14.22 -8.95
CA ASN A 92 -0.36 14.41 -10.06
C ASN A 92 -1.83 14.27 -9.60
N GLN A 93 -2.63 13.40 -10.22
CA GLN A 93 -4.04 13.23 -9.88
C GLN A 93 -4.25 12.71 -8.45
N ALA A 94 -3.28 11.96 -7.92
CA ALA A 94 -3.36 11.31 -6.61
C ALA A 94 -2.88 12.18 -5.43
N THR A 95 -2.56 13.46 -5.67
CA THR A 95 -2.04 14.37 -4.65
C THR A 95 -3.01 14.59 -3.48
N ASP A 96 -4.32 14.55 -3.75
CA ASP A 96 -5.36 14.80 -2.73
C ASP A 96 -5.67 13.58 -1.86
N ALA A 97 -5.04 12.43 -2.12
CA ALA A 97 -5.22 11.24 -1.30
C ALA A 97 -4.64 11.43 0.11
N GLN A 98 -5.37 10.92 1.10
CA GLN A 98 -4.88 10.91 2.47
C GLN A 98 -3.84 9.79 2.63
N PHE A 99 -2.80 10.02 3.42
CA PHE A 99 -1.78 9.01 3.72
C PHE A 99 -1.62 8.83 5.23
N VAL A 100 -1.63 7.58 5.69
CA VAL A 100 -1.44 7.23 7.11
C VAL A 100 -0.07 6.59 7.30
N SER A 101 0.81 7.26 8.05
CA SER A 101 2.20 6.83 8.27
C SER A 101 2.34 5.70 9.30
N MET A 102 3.19 4.72 9.01
CA MET A 102 3.67 3.72 9.98
C MET A 102 4.86 4.21 10.83
N VAL A 103 5.50 5.31 10.46
CA VAL A 103 6.61 5.92 11.23
C VAL A 103 6.27 7.39 11.50
N GLN A 104 5.59 7.59 12.62
CA GLN A 104 5.19 8.89 13.16
C GLN A 104 6.22 9.44 14.15
N ASN A 105 6.98 8.54 14.80
CA ASN A 105 8.11 8.90 15.65
C ASN A 105 9.28 7.94 15.37
N SER A 106 10.28 8.41 14.63
CA SER A 106 11.46 7.61 14.28
C SER A 106 12.46 7.44 15.43
N GLU A 107 12.32 8.22 16.51
CA GLU A 107 13.27 8.21 17.63
C GLU A 107 12.85 7.26 18.76
N ASN A 108 11.58 6.84 18.77
CA ASN A 108 11.01 6.01 19.83
C ASN A 108 10.03 4.97 19.27
N GLU A 109 10.49 3.74 19.15
CA GLU A 109 9.71 2.61 18.61
C GLU A 109 8.46 2.29 19.42
N ILE A 110 8.53 2.36 20.75
CA ILE A 110 7.40 2.02 21.63
C ILE A 110 6.27 3.05 21.47
N GLU A 111 6.63 4.33 21.47
CA GLU A 111 5.67 5.41 21.26
C GLU A 111 5.10 5.37 19.84
N ASN A 112 5.95 5.12 18.84
CA ASN A 112 5.51 4.95 17.47
C ASN A 112 4.48 3.82 17.33
N LEU A 113 4.74 2.67 17.95
CA LEU A 113 3.83 1.53 17.89
C LEU A 113 2.44 1.87 18.44
N ALA A 114 2.37 2.60 19.56
CA ALA A 114 1.09 3.05 20.13
C ALA A 114 0.32 3.98 19.17
N LEU A 115 1.02 4.94 18.54
CA LEU A 115 0.44 5.85 17.54
C LEU A 115 -0.06 5.10 16.29
N VAL A 116 0.71 4.11 15.84
CA VAL A 116 0.36 3.29 14.68
C VAL A 116 -0.85 2.41 14.98
N GLN A 117 -0.90 1.76 16.15
CA GLN A 117 -2.05 0.92 16.55
C GLN A 117 -3.37 1.70 16.52
N GLU A 118 -3.36 2.94 16.99
CA GLU A 118 -4.55 3.81 16.93
C GLU A 118 -4.89 4.22 15.49
N SER A 119 -3.92 4.79 14.78
CA SER A 119 -4.14 5.36 13.44
C SER A 119 -4.44 4.33 12.35
N TYR A 120 -3.87 3.12 12.43
CA TYR A 120 -4.07 2.05 11.44
C TYR A 120 -5.39 1.29 11.57
N SER A 121 -6.14 1.49 12.66
CA SER A 121 -7.47 0.90 12.85
C SER A 121 -8.45 1.21 11.71
N ILE A 122 -8.22 2.31 10.98
CA ILE A 122 -8.98 2.70 9.79
C ILE A 122 -8.90 1.68 8.64
N PHE A 123 -7.88 0.82 8.63
CA PHE A 123 -7.66 -0.19 7.60
C PHE A 123 -8.17 -1.59 7.96
N ASN A 124 -8.87 -1.76 9.09
CA ASN A 124 -9.46 -3.07 9.45
C ASN A 124 -10.44 -3.59 8.38
N GLU A 125 -11.07 -2.69 7.64
CA GLU A 125 -11.96 -2.98 6.50
C GLU A 125 -11.34 -2.43 5.20
N ALA A 126 -10.06 -2.75 4.95
CA ALA A 126 -9.35 -2.25 3.77
C ALA A 126 -10.04 -2.66 2.46
N THR A 127 -10.20 -1.72 1.52
CA THR A 127 -10.77 -2.03 0.19
C THR A 127 -9.80 -2.88 -0.63
N ILE A 128 -8.53 -2.50 -0.65
CA ILE A 128 -7.49 -3.17 -1.42
C ILE A 128 -6.23 -3.28 -0.55
N ALA A 129 -5.65 -4.48 -0.50
CA ALA A 129 -4.29 -4.70 -0.02
C ALA A 129 -3.43 -5.25 -1.16
N LEU A 130 -2.50 -4.43 -1.65
CA LEU A 130 -1.56 -4.81 -2.68
C LEU A 130 -0.28 -5.37 -2.04
N LEU A 131 -0.07 -6.66 -2.23
CA LEU A 131 1.04 -7.41 -1.66
C LEU A 131 2.04 -7.82 -2.75
N GLY A 132 3.31 -7.50 -2.53
CA GLY A 132 4.42 -8.13 -3.23
C GLY A 132 4.75 -9.50 -2.64
N MET A 133 5.45 -10.33 -3.41
CA MET A 133 5.97 -11.61 -2.93
C MET A 133 7.44 -11.74 -3.33
N GLY A 134 8.30 -12.07 -2.36
CA GLY A 134 9.71 -12.37 -2.60
C GLY A 134 9.91 -13.74 -3.25
N GLU A 135 11.11 -14.00 -3.78
CA GLU A 135 11.46 -15.30 -4.38
C GLU A 135 11.47 -16.45 -3.35
N ASP A 136 11.70 -16.12 -2.09
CA ASP A 136 11.58 -17.01 -0.93
C ASP A 136 10.12 -17.20 -0.46
N GLY A 137 9.17 -16.45 -1.03
CA GLY A 137 7.76 -16.48 -0.66
C GLY A 137 7.36 -15.52 0.46
N HIS A 138 8.24 -14.64 0.95
CA HIS A 138 7.83 -13.61 1.92
C HIS A 138 6.86 -12.61 1.28
N THR A 139 6.00 -12.01 2.09
CA THR A 139 5.13 -10.89 1.68
C THR A 139 5.07 -9.86 2.78
N ALA A 140 4.96 -8.57 2.44
CA ALA A 140 5.19 -7.50 3.42
C ALA A 140 6.52 -7.76 4.16
N SER A 141 6.50 -7.75 5.49
CA SER A 141 7.62 -8.22 6.33
C SER A 141 7.34 -9.57 7.01
N ILE A 142 6.52 -10.42 6.38
CA ILE A 142 6.12 -11.76 6.86
C ILE A 142 6.99 -12.80 6.15
N PHE A 143 7.93 -13.41 6.88
CA PHE A 143 8.92 -14.32 6.32
C PHE A 143 8.58 -15.79 6.62
N PRO A 144 8.81 -16.70 5.67
CA PRO A 144 8.64 -18.13 5.93
C PRO A 144 9.55 -18.60 7.07
N ASN A 145 8.98 -19.39 7.98
CA ASN A 145 9.67 -19.98 9.13
C ASN A 145 10.24 -18.97 10.16
N ASP A 146 9.72 -17.74 10.22
CA ASP A 146 10.06 -16.82 11.31
C ASP A 146 9.40 -17.27 12.63
N GLU A 147 10.21 -17.80 13.54
CA GLU A 147 9.76 -18.28 14.86
C GLU A 147 9.11 -17.17 15.71
N ASN A 148 9.42 -15.89 15.42
CA ASN A 148 8.83 -14.76 16.15
C ASN A 148 7.42 -14.39 15.67
N GLN A 149 6.98 -14.90 14.50
CA GLN A 149 5.67 -14.60 13.93
C GLN A 149 4.56 -15.55 14.39
N GLN A 150 4.89 -16.64 15.09
CA GLN A 150 3.91 -17.62 15.59
C GLN A 150 3.15 -17.16 16.86
N LYS A 151 3.36 -15.93 17.34
CA LYS A 151 2.82 -15.41 18.60
C LYS A 151 1.96 -14.16 18.46
N GLN A 152 1.20 -14.03 17.37
CA GLN A 152 0.14 -13.01 17.26
C GLN A 152 -1.24 -13.63 17.49
#